data_AF-A0A382Z5D2-F1
#
_entry.id   AF-A0A382Z5D2-F1
#
_cell.length_a   1.000
_cell.length_b   1.000
_cell.length_c   1.000
_cell.angle_alpha   90.00
_cell.angle_beta   90.00
_cell.angle_gamma   90.00
#
_symmetry.space_group_name_H-M   'P 1'
#
loop_
_entity.id
_entity.type
_entity.pdbx_description
1 polymer ?
#
loop_
_entity_poly.entity_id
_entity_poly.type
_entity_poly.pdbx_seq_one_letter_code
_entity_poly.pdbx_strand_id
1 'polypeptide(L)' 'METDAVKALIETGIPDAKVEVVDTTGTKDHFSAVVISETFDELTLVEQHQTVY' A
#
# COMPACT_ATOMS: atom_id res chain seq x y z
N MET A 1 -8.42 -6.80 10.28
CA MET A 1 -8.34 -5.34 10.12
C MET A 1 -9.04 -5.02 8.80
N GLU A 2 -9.88 -3.99 8.73
CA GLU A 2 -10.55 -3.64 7.46
C GLU A 2 -9.54 -3.08 6.47
N THR A 3 -9.68 -3.44 5.19
CA THR A 3 -8.83 -3.01 4.07
C THR A 3 -8.73 -1.48 3.98
N ASP A 4 -9.79 -0.79 4.41
CA ASP A 4 -9.88 0.67 4.47
C ASP A 4 -8.86 1.30 5.43
N ALA A 5 -8.56 0.65 6.56
CA ALA A 5 -7.60 1.17 7.52
C ALA A 5 -6.16 1.15 6.99
N VAL A 6 -5.82 0.11 6.23
CA VAL A 6 -4.52 -0.02 5.55
C VAL A 6 -4.41 1.04 4.44
N LYS A 7 -5.49 1.23 3.68
CA LYS A 7 -5.57 2.25 2.64
C LYS A 7 -5.33 3.65 3.20
N ALA A 8 -6.06 4.01 4.26
CA ALA A 8 -5.95 5.31 4.90
C ALA A 8 -4.54 5.58 5.48
N LEU A 9 -3.90 4.56 6.07
CA LEU A 9 -2.51 4.68 6.56
C LEU A 9 -1.53 5.01 5.44
N ILE A 10 -1.65 4.32 4.30
CA ILE A 10 -0.76 4.51 3.15
C ILE A 10 -1.06 5.86 2.47
N GLU A 11 -2.33 6.24 2.30
CA GLU A 11 -2.72 7.57 1.77
C GLU A 11 -2.25 8.72 2.68
N THR A 12 -2.14 8.49 3.99
CA THR A 12 -1.61 9.50 4.93
C THR A 12 -0.10 9.66 4.79
N GLY A 13 0.63 8.57 4.53
CA GLY A 13 2.08 8.61 4.29
C GLY A 13 2.44 9.13 2.89
N ILE A 14 1.62 8.83 1.90
CA ILE A 14 1.84 9.20 0.50
C ILE A 14 0.52 9.71 -0.10
N PRO A 15 0.23 11.02 -0.02
CA PRO A 15 -1.07 11.59 -0.40
C PRO A 15 -1.37 11.51 -1.90
N ASP A 16 -0.36 11.29 -2.75
CA ASP A 16 -0.51 11.09 -4.19
C ASP A 16 -0.59 9.60 -4.59
N ALA A 17 -0.44 8.69 -3.62
CA ALA A 17 -0.49 7.26 -3.89
C ALA A 17 -1.92 6.77 -4.11
N LYS A 18 -2.15 6.09 -5.23
CA LYS A 18 -3.29 5.20 -5.43
C LYS A 18 -3.05 3.88 -4.72
N VAL A 19 -3.85 3.63 -3.69
CA VAL A 19 -3.78 2.41 -2.89
C VAL A 19 -4.98 1.53 -3.18
N GLU A 20 -4.73 0.29 -3.59
CA GLU A 20 -5.74 -0.73 -3.83
C GLU A 20 -5.47 -1.93 -2.93
N VAL A 21 -6.37 -2.22 -1.99
CA VAL A 21 -6.21 -3.34 -1.05
C VAL A 21 -7.20 -4.43 -1.42
N VAL A 22 -6.67 -5.58 -1.81
CA VAL A 22 -7.44 -6.74 -2.27
C VAL A 22 -7.19 -7.92 -1.33
N ASP A 23 -8.27 -8.54 -0.86
CA ASP A 23 -8.19 -9.76 -0.08
C ASP A 23 -8.00 -10.95 -1.04
N THR A 24 -6.78 -11.50 -1.09
CA THR A 24 -6.42 -12.55 -2.06
C THR A 24 -6.83 -13.94 -1.61
N THR A 25 -7.11 -14.14 -0.31
CA THR A 25 -7.38 -15.47 0.26
C THR A 25 -8.83 -15.67 0.69
N GLY A 26 -9.69 -14.64 0.67
CA GLY A 26 -11.07 -14.68 1.16
C GLY A 26 -11.21 -14.87 2.67
N THR A 27 -10.09 -15.01 3.39
CA THR A 27 -10.03 -15.41 4.80
C THR A 27 -9.78 -14.24 5.75
N LYS A 28 -9.67 -12.99 5.26
CA LYS A 28 -9.36 -11.79 6.07
C LYS A 28 -8.02 -11.87 6.82
N ASP A 29 -7.13 -12.74 6.37
CA ASP A 29 -5.83 -13.02 7.01
C ASP A 29 -4.65 -12.65 6.10
N HIS A 30 -4.87 -12.56 4.77
CA HIS A 30 -3.89 -12.08 3.81
C HIS A 30 -4.51 -11.02 2.90
N PHE A 31 -3.95 -9.82 2.97
CA PHE A 31 -4.33 -8.68 2.14
C PHE A 31 -3.15 -8.35 1.22
N SER A 32 -3.41 -8.24 -0.08
CA SER A 32 -2.48 -7.64 -1.04
C SER A 32 -2.80 -6.17 -1.19
N ALA A 33 -1.86 -5.30 -0.84
CA ALA A 33 -1.97 -3.87 -1.10
C ALA A 33 -1.10 -3.50 -2.30
N VAL A 34 -1.71 -2.93 -3.33
CA VAL A 34 -1.04 -2.35 -4.49
C VAL A 34 -0.99 -0.85 -4.28
N VAL A 35 0.22 -0.30 -4.23
CA VAL A 35 0.45 1.14 -4.04
C VAL A 35 1.09 1.67 -5.30
N ILE A 36 0.43 2.61 -5.97
CA ILE A 36 0.89 3.26 -7.20
C ILE A 36 1.05 4.74 -6.90
N SER A 37 2.29 5.24 -6.88
CA SER A 37 2.59 6.66 -6.71
C SER A 37 3.73 7.06 -7.62
N GLU A 38 3.70 8.27 -8.16
CA GLU A 38 4.83 8.84 -8.90
C GLU A 38 6.08 8.99 -8.01
N THR A 39 5.89 9.05 -6.69
CA THR A 39 6.99 9.07 -5.70
C THR A 39 7.85 7.79 -5.74
N PHE A 40 7.30 6.66 -6.19
CA PHE A 40 8.04 5.40 -6.28
C PHE A 40 8.83 5.24 -7.57
N ASP A 41 8.59 6.07 -8.58
CA ASP A 41 9.26 5.98 -9.90
C ASP A 41 10.77 6.23 -9.79
N GLU A 42 11.17 7.07 -8.84
CA GLU A 42 12.58 7.41 -8.56
C GLU A 42 13.22 6.57 -7.45
N LEU A 43 12.47 5.67 -6.81
CA LEU A 43 12.93 4.89 -5.65
C LEU A 43 13.28 3.45 -6.05
N THR A 44 14.36 2.92 -5.49
CA THR A 44 14.72 1.51 -5.69
C THR A 44 13.72 0.59 -4.97
N LEU A 45 13.55 -0.65 -5.44
CA LEU A 45 12.64 -1.65 -4.84
C LEU A 45 12.75 -1.79 -3.32
N VAL A 46 13.95 -1.60 -2.77
CA VAL A 46 14.19 -1.64 -1.31
C VAL A 46 13.65 -0.37 -0.64
N GLU A 47 13.91 0.81 -1.20
CA GLU A 47 13.41 2.08 -0.68
C GLU A 47 11.88 2.17 -0.76
N GLN A 48 11.28 1.66 -1.83
CA GLN A 48 9.82 1.53 -1.95
C GLN A 48 9.26 0.70 -0.78
N HIS A 49 9.88 -0.44 -0.48
CA HIS A 49 9.49 -1.30 0.64
C HIS A 49 9.70 -0.65 2.01
N GLN A 50 10.77 0.14 2.16
CA GLN A 50 11.09 0.83 3.41
C GLN A 50 10.15 2.00 3.71
N THR A 51 9.62 2.65 2.68
CA THR A 51 8.66 3.77 2.81
C THR A 51 7.28 3.28 3.27
N VAL A 52 6.96 2.00 3.01
CA VAL A 52 5.69 1.36 3.39
C VAL A 52 5.77 0.75 4.81
N TYR A 53 6.96 0.58 5.39
CA TYR A 53 7.19 -0.03 6.70
C TYR A 53 7.09 0.97 7.85
#